data_AF-A0A2N4S5T7-F1
#
_entry.id   AF-A0A2N4S5T7-F1
#
_cell.length_a   1.000
_cell.length_b   1.000
_cell.length_c   1.000
_cell.angle_alpha   90.00
_cell.angle_beta   90.00
_cell.angle_gamma   90.00
#
_symmetry.space_group_name_H-M   'P 1'
#
loop_
_entity.id
_entity.type
_entity.pdbx_description
1 polymer ?
#
loop_
_entity_poly.entity_id
_entity_poly.type
_entity_poly.pdbx_seq_one_letter_code
_entity_poly.pdbx_strand_id
1 'polypeptide(L)'
;MPLTTTIVQAPAGNVILPGCIAGESLLSQIIVDKFLYHLPEYRQAKRFKELGVEITTSGINRWVHSIADKLYPLYAAQMQRVMHYVKLYIRLLGQ
;
A
#
# COMPACT_ATOMS: atom_id res chain seq x y z
N MET A 1 39.04 -28.54 -16.76
CA MET A 1 38.89 -27.25 -16.03
C MET A 1 37.40 -26.96 -15.92
N PRO A 2 36.84 -26.73 -14.72
CA PRO A 2 35.45 -26.31 -14.62
C PRO A 2 35.33 -24.87 -15.13
N LEU A 3 34.28 -24.58 -15.91
CA LEU A 3 33.97 -23.23 -16.36
C LEU A 3 33.39 -22.47 -15.16
N THR A 4 34.13 -21.50 -14.63
CA THR A 4 33.63 -20.59 -13.59
C THR A 4 32.72 -19.56 -14.25
N THR A 5 31.40 -19.77 -14.17
CA THR A 5 30.42 -18.78 -14.60
C THR A 5 30.27 -17.70 -13.54
N THR A 6 30.69 -16.47 -13.84
CA THR A 6 30.44 -15.30 -12.99
C THR A 6 29.02 -14.79 -13.22
N ILE A 7 28.16 -14.88 -12.20
CA ILE A 7 26.82 -14.27 -12.24
C ILE A 7 26.93 -12.82 -11.76
N VAL A 8 26.49 -11.88 -12.60
CA VAL A 8 26.38 -10.45 -12.26
C VAL A 8 24.91 -10.08 -12.29
N GLN A 9 24.37 -9.56 -11.18
CA GLN A 9 23.01 -9.01 -11.11
C GLN A 9 23.04 -7.49 -11.03
N ALA A 10 22.09 -6.84 -11.72
CA ALA A 10 21.86 -5.42 -11.59
C ALA A 10 21.33 -5.07 -10.18
N PRO A 11 21.61 -3.87 -9.64
CA PRO A 11 21.01 -3.42 -8.39
C PRO A 11 19.49 -3.44 -8.51
N ALA A 12 18.81 -3.88 -7.44
CA ALA A 12 17.36 -3.81 -7.38
C ALA A 12 16.89 -2.36 -7.55
N GLY A 13 15.89 -2.14 -8.41
CA GLY A 13 15.29 -0.82 -8.58
C GLY A 13 14.61 -0.33 -7.30
N ASN A 14 14.33 0.98 -7.23
CA ASN A 14 13.54 1.54 -6.13
C ASN A 14 12.12 0.96 -6.16
N VAL A 15 11.79 0.16 -5.16
CA VAL A 15 10.45 -0.40 -4.94
C VAL A 15 9.82 0.22 -3.69
N ILE A 16 8.50 0.37 -3.68
CA ILE A 16 7.77 0.97 -2.54
C ILE A 16 7.96 0.14 -1.27
N LEU A 17 7.89 -1.19 -1.40
CA LEU A 17 8.05 -2.16 -0.32
C LEU A 17 9.22 -3.12 -0.63
N PRO A 18 10.41 -2.92 -0.04
CA PRO A 18 11.55 -3.80 -0.22
C PRO A 18 11.23 -5.26 0.16
N GLY A 19 11.59 -6.21 -0.70
CA GLY A 19 11.35 -7.65 -0.48
C GLY A 19 9.88 -8.08 -0.63
N CYS A 20 8.99 -7.19 -1.05
CA CYS A 20 7.61 -7.53 -1.38
C CYS A 20 7.54 -8.18 -2.78
N ILE A 21 6.82 -9.30 -2.88
CA ILE A 21 6.58 -9.96 -4.17
C ILE A 21 5.49 -9.25 -4.99
N ALA A 22 4.65 -8.43 -4.35
CA ALA A 22 3.60 -7.68 -5.02
C ALA A 22 4.17 -6.38 -5.60
N GLY A 23 3.99 -6.19 -6.91
CA GLY A 23 4.30 -4.94 -7.58
C GLY A 23 3.32 -3.82 -7.22
N GLU A 24 3.68 -2.58 -7.57
CA GLU A 24 2.97 -1.35 -7.21
C GLU A 24 1.52 -1.33 -7.68
N SER A 25 1.24 -1.91 -8.86
CA SER A 25 -0.13 -2.01 -9.39
C SER A 25 -1.01 -2.92 -8.54
N LEU A 26 -0.50 -4.07 -8.09
CA LEU A 26 -1.23 -4.98 -7.22
C LEU A 26 -1.45 -4.36 -5.84
N LEU A 27 -0.42 -3.71 -5.28
CA LEU A 27 -0.52 -3.00 -4.01
C LEU A 27 -1.58 -1.89 -4.08
N SER A 28 -1.58 -1.12 -5.17
CA SER A 28 -2.56 -0.06 -5.41
C SER A 28 -3.97 -0.62 -5.50
N GLN A 29 -4.17 -1.71 -6.26
CA GLN A 29 -5.46 -2.39 -6.38
C GLN A 29 -5.98 -2.88 -5.02
N ILE A 30 -5.13 -3.51 -4.21
CA ILE A 30 -5.49 -4.02 -2.87
C ILE A 30 -5.99 -2.90 -1.95
N ILE A 31 -5.32 -1.75 -1.97
CA ILE A 31 -5.68 -0.58 -1.16
C ILE A 31 -6.98 0.05 -1.65
N VAL A 32 -7.13 0.23 -2.97
CA VAL A 32 -8.36 0.75 -3.57
C VAL A 32 -9.54 -0.18 -3.25
N ASP A 33 -9.37 -1.48 -3.42
CA ASP A 33 -10.41 -2.47 -3.10
C ASP A 33 -10.82 -2.39 -1.63
N LYS A 34 -9.85 -2.25 -0.70
CA LYS A 34 -10.14 -2.17 0.73
C LYS A 34 -10.88 -0.89 1.11
N PHE A 35 -10.39 0.26 0.68
CA PHE A 35 -10.83 1.55 1.20
C PHE A 35 -11.87 2.26 0.32
N LEU A 36 -11.76 2.14 -1.01
CA LEU A 36 -12.72 2.74 -1.94
C LEU A 36 -13.92 1.83 -2.17
N TYR A 37 -13.68 0.52 -2.36
CA TYR A 37 -14.75 -0.44 -2.69
C TYR A 37 -15.19 -1.32 -1.53
N HIS A 38 -14.69 -1.07 -0.31
CA HIS A 38 -15.08 -1.78 0.90
C HIS A 38 -14.97 -3.32 0.79
N LEU A 39 -13.96 -3.80 0.07
CA LEU A 39 -13.70 -5.21 -0.14
C LEU A 39 -12.64 -5.67 0.88
N PRO A 40 -13.04 -6.37 1.96
CA PRO A 40 -12.10 -6.80 2.99
C PRO A 40 -11.11 -7.85 2.46
N GLU A 41 -9.97 -7.99 3.12
CA GLU A 41 -8.80 -8.74 2.66
C GLU A 41 -9.11 -10.21 2.36
N TYR A 42 -9.95 -10.86 3.18
CA TYR A 42 -10.33 -12.25 2.95
C TYR A 42 -11.14 -12.43 1.66
N ARG A 43 -11.93 -11.42 1.27
CA ARG A 43 -12.65 -11.44 -0.02
C ARG A 43 -11.73 -11.15 -1.19
N GLN A 44 -10.74 -10.27 -1.02
CA GLN A 44 -9.71 -10.08 -2.02
C GLN A 44 -8.91 -11.37 -2.26
N ALA A 45 -8.47 -12.04 -1.18
CA ALA A 45 -7.78 -13.33 -1.24
C ALA A 45 -8.62 -14.39 -1.97
N LYS A 46 -9.93 -14.45 -1.68
CA LYS A 46 -10.86 -15.34 -2.39
C LYS A 46 -10.93 -15.03 -3.89
N ARG A 47 -11.05 -13.75 -4.29
CA ARG A 47 -11.09 -13.35 -5.71
C ARG A 47 -9.78 -13.68 -6.44
N PHE A 48 -8.63 -13.45 -5.81
CA PHE A 48 -7.35 -13.84 -6.40
C PHE A 48 -7.26 -15.36 -6.59
N LYS A 49 -7.72 -16.13 -5.60
CA LYS A 49 -7.78 -17.60 -5.71
C LYS A 49 -8.70 -18.06 -6.86
N GLU A 50 -9.84 -17.41 -7.05
CA GLU A 50 -10.75 -17.66 -8.19
C GLU A 50 -10.08 -17.35 -9.55
N LEU A 51 -9.11 -16.44 -9.57
CA LEU A 51 -8.28 -16.12 -10.75
C LEU A 51 -7.02 -17.00 -10.86
N GLY A 52 -6.89 -18.04 -10.03
CA GLY A 52 -5.74 -18.94 -10.03
C GLY A 52 -4.49 -18.39 -9.32
N VAL A 53 -4.61 -17.27 -8.59
CA VAL A 53 -3.52 -16.63 -7.86
C VAL A 53 -3.71 -16.86 -6.36
N GLU A 54 -2.89 -17.72 -5.77
CA GLU A 54 -2.97 -17.99 -4.33
C GLU A 54 -2.23 -16.93 -3.51
N ILE A 55 -2.99 -16.08 -2.83
CA ILE A 55 -2.47 -15.12 -1.85
C ILE A 55 -3.24 -15.32 -0.55
N THR A 56 -2.51 -15.47 0.56
CA THR A 56 -3.13 -15.62 1.87
C THR A 56 -3.71 -14.29 2.34
N THR A 57 -4.82 -14.33 3.07
CA THR A 57 -5.40 -13.14 3.72
C THR A 57 -4.39 -12.41 4.60
N SER A 58 -3.52 -13.14 5.30
CA SER A 58 -2.46 -12.57 6.14
C SER A 58 -1.35 -11.90 5.32
N GLY A 59 -1.05 -12.40 4.12
CA GLY A 59 -0.14 -11.74 3.17
C GLY A 59 -0.70 -10.39 2.70
N ILE A 60 -1.96 -10.36 2.27
CA ILE A 60 -2.66 -9.12 1.89
C ILE A 60 -2.68 -8.14 3.08
N ASN A 61 -3.07 -8.61 4.26
CA ASN A 61 -3.11 -7.78 5.46
C ASN A 61 -1.74 -7.16 5.79
N ARG A 62 -0.65 -7.96 5.72
CA ARG A 62 0.72 -7.46 5.91
C ARG A 62 1.05 -6.34 4.92
N TRP A 63 0.75 -6.53 3.64
CA TRP A 63 0.98 -5.50 2.62
C TRP A 63 0.16 -4.24 2.87
N VAL A 64 -1.10 -4.38 3.27
CA VAL A 64 -1.96 -3.24 3.63
C VAL A 64 -1.35 -2.42 4.77
N HIS A 65 -0.86 -3.07 5.82
CA HIS A 65 -0.19 -2.38 6.93
C HIS A 65 1.08 -1.66 6.46
N SER A 66 1.94 -2.33 5.68
CA SER A 66 3.16 -1.71 5.17
C SER A 66 2.89 -0.51 4.26
N ILE A 67 1.85 -0.55 3.42
CA ILE A 67 1.45 0.61 2.61
C ILE A 67 0.88 1.72 3.50
N ALA A 68 0.07 1.40 4.49
CA ALA A 68 -0.49 2.39 5.41
C ALA A 68 0.62 3.17 6.13
N ASP A 69 1.68 2.50 6.57
CA ASP A 69 2.86 3.14 7.16
C ASP A 69 3.53 4.11 6.18
N LYS A 70 3.67 3.72 4.90
CA LYS A 70 4.23 4.59 3.85
C LYS A 70 3.35 5.80 3.53
N LEU A 71 2.03 5.66 3.65
CA LEU A 71 1.06 6.72 3.40
C LEU A 71 0.83 7.65 4.60
N TYR A 72 1.36 7.32 5.78
CA TYR A 72 1.17 8.11 7.00
C TYR A 72 1.54 9.60 6.85
N PRO A 73 2.66 10.00 6.18
CA PRO A 73 2.98 11.41 5.99
C PRO A 73 1.92 12.16 5.18
N LEU A 74 1.31 11.51 4.18
CA LEU A 74 0.23 12.09 3.40
C LEU A 74 -1.02 12.30 4.25
N TYR A 75 -1.38 11.29 5.06
CA TYR A 75 -2.47 11.40 6.03
C TYR A 75 -2.24 12.57 7.01
N ALA A 76 -1.03 12.68 7.56
CA ALA A 76 -0.68 13.76 8.48
C ALA A 76 -0.81 15.15 7.83
N ALA A 77 -0.31 15.32 6.60
CA ALA A 77 -0.43 16.56 5.86
C ALA A 77 -1.92 16.91 5.56
N GLN A 78 -2.72 15.92 5.18
CA GLN A 78 -4.15 16.10 4.96
C GLN A 78 -4.87 16.51 6.26
N MET A 79 -4.56 15.85 7.37
CA MET A 79 -5.13 16.17 8.68
C MET A 79 -4.80 17.61 9.09
N GLN A 80 -3.54 18.02 8.96
CA GLN A 80 -3.13 19.40 9.26
C GLN A 80 -3.93 20.42 8.45
N ARG A 81 -4.14 20.15 7.15
CA ARG A 81 -4.91 21.01 6.26
C ARG A 81 -6.37 21.11 6.68
N VAL A 82 -7.02 19.98 6.99
CA VAL A 82 -8.41 19.96 7.49
C VAL A 82 -8.51 20.74 8.81
N MET A 83 -7.61 20.48 9.75
CA MET A 83 -7.61 21.17 11.06
C MET A 83 -7.36 22.67 10.94
N HIS A 84 -6.56 23.11 9.96
CA HIS A 84 -6.37 24.52 9.67
C HIS A 84 -7.69 25.19 9.25
N TYR A 85 -8.45 24.58 8.33
CA TYR A 85 -9.75 25.12 7.90
C TYR A 85 -10.78 25.15 9.04
N VAL A 86 -10.85 24.12 9.88
CA VAL A 86 -11.74 24.11 11.04
C VAL A 86 -11.43 25.26 12.00
N LYS A 87 -10.14 25.51 12.27
CA LYS A 87 -9.71 26.65 13.11
C LYS A 87 -10.10 28.00 12.50
N LEU A 88 -9.93 28.17 11.19
CA LEU A 88 -10.33 29.39 10.49
C LEU A 88 -11.84 29.60 10.58
N TYR A 89 -12.63 28.55 10.34
CA TYR A 89 -14.09 28.62 10.41
C TYR A 89 -14.61 29.01 11.80
N ILE A 90 -14.07 28.40 12.86
CA ILE A 90 -14.42 28.75 14.25
C ILE A 90 -14.06 30.20 14.56
N ARG A 91 -12.90 30.69 14.10
CA ARG A 91 -12.50 32.09 14.29
C ARG A 91 -13.44 33.08 13.59
N LEU A 92 -13.95 32.74 12.40
CA LEU A 92 -14.85 33.60 11.63
C LEU A 92 -16.26 33.66 12.21
N LEU A 93 -16.73 32.60 12.88
CA LEU A 93 -18.05 32.57 13.54
C LEU A 93 -18.04 33.07 14.99
N GLY A 94 -16.87 33.21 15.60
CA GLY A 94 -16.69 33.71 16.97
C GLY A 94 -16.51 35.23 17.06
N GLN A 95 -16.84 35.98 16.00
CA GLN A 95 -16.90 37.45 15.97
C GLN A 95 -18.36 37.90 15.83
#